data_AF-A0A2S8F2W6-F1
#
_entry.id   AF-A0A2S8F2W6-F1
#
_cell.length_a   1.000
_cell.length_b   1.000
_cell.length_c   1.000
_cell.angle_alpha   90.00
_cell.angle_beta   90.00
_cell.angle_gamma   90.00
#
_symmetry.space_group_name_H-M   'P 1'
#
loop_
_entity.id
_entity.type
_entity.pdbx_description
1 polymer ?
#
loop_
_entity_poly.entity_id
_entity_poly.type
_entity_poly.pdbx_seq_one_letter_code
_entity_poly.pdbx_strand_id
1 'polypeptide(L)' 'MAPVLEITEYENVGVGSRALGEYFRYYNCDRKHSSLGYRTPVQFENNQPGQK' A
#
# COMPACT_ATOMS: atom_id res chain seq x y z
N MET A 1 17.84 -1.51 17.41
CA MET A 1 17.76 -0.20 16.72
C MET A 1 16.79 -0.37 15.55
N ALA A 2 15.62 0.26 15.59
CA ALA A 2 14.74 0.31 14.42
C ALA A 2 15.34 1.31 13.41
N PRO A 3 15.27 1.05 12.09
CA PRO A 3 15.77 2.00 11.12
C PRO A 3 14.94 3.28 11.24
N VAL A 4 15.64 4.39 11.47
CA VAL A 4 15.09 5.73 11.29
C VAL A 4 14.47 5.82 9.90
N LEU A 5 13.26 6.37 9.82
CA LEU A 5 12.50 6.53 8.59
C LEU A 5 13.41 7.15 7.52
N GLU A 6 13.73 6.39 6.48
CA GLU A 6 14.61 6.84 5.40
C GLU A 6 13.86 7.93 4.61
N ILE A 7 14.28 9.19 4.77
CA ILE A 7 13.68 10.30 4.05
C ILE A 7 14.18 10.24 2.62
N THR A 8 13.30 9.85 1.69
CA THR A 8 13.62 9.88 0.26
C THR A 8 13.47 11.30 -0.26
N GLU A 9 14.57 11.92 -0.68
CA GLU A 9 14.52 13.19 -1.39
C GLU A 9 14.02 12.97 -2.83
N TYR A 10 13.05 13.79 -3.25
CA TYR A 10 12.52 13.76 -4.61
C TYR A 10 12.96 15.02 -5.34
N GLU A 11 13.36 14.85 -6.60
CA GLU A 11 13.85 15.93 -7.47
C GLU A 11 12.83 17.08 -7.61
N ASN A 12 11.54 16.75 -7.65
CA ASN A 12 10.47 17.72 -7.64
C ASN A 12 9.17 17.16 -7.03
N VAL A 13 8.24 18.07 -6.72
CA VAL A 13 6.94 17.75 -6.12
C VAL A 13 6.12 16.79 -6.99
N GLY A 14 6.25 16.86 -8.32
CA GLY A 14 5.55 15.96 -9.24
C GLY A 14 6.02 14.51 -9.12
N VAL A 15 7.33 14.29 -9.03
CA VAL A 15 7.94 12.98 -8.82
C VAL A 15 7.53 12.41 -7.45
N GLY A 16 7.60 13.22 -6.39
CA GLY A 16 7.16 12.81 -5.06
C GLY A 16 5.67 12.44 -5.02
N SER A 17 4.81 13.25 -5.67
CA SER A 17 3.37 13.00 -5.74
C SER A 17 3.06 11.70 -6.50
N ARG A 18 3.79 11.43 -7.59
CA ARG A 18 3.67 10.18 -8.34
C ARG A 18 4.11 8.98 -7.50
N ALA A 19 5.26 9.06 -6.84
CA ALA A 19 5.78 7.99 -5.99
C ALA A 19 4.82 7.67 -4.84
N LEU A 20 4.24 8.69 -4.19
CA LEU A 20 3.21 8.51 -3.17
C LEU A 20 1.95 7.86 -3.74
N GLY A 21 1.49 8.27 -4.92
CA GLY A 21 0.34 7.65 -5.58
C GLY A 21 0.57 6.16 -5.90
N GLU A 22 1.76 5.82 -6.39
CA GLU A 22 2.17 4.44 -6.64
C GLU A 22 2.24 3.64 -5.33
N TYR A 23 2.80 4.22 -4.26
CA TYR A 23 2.85 3.60 -2.95
C TYR A 23 1.46 3.37 -2.35
N PHE A 24 0.55 4.35 -2.42
CA PHE A 24 -0.82 4.19 -1.94
C PHE A 24 -1.57 3.12 -2.69
N ARG A 25 -1.42 3.04 -4.02
CA ARG A 25 -2.02 1.96 -4.82
C ARG A 25 -1.48 0.60 -4.35
N TYR A 26 -0.17 0.44 -4.27
CA TYR A 26 0.45 -0.79 -3.81
C TYR A 26 -0.03 -1.18 -2.40
N TYR A 27 -0.02 -0.24 -1.46
CA TYR A 27 -0.44 -0.49 -0.08
C TYR A 27 -1.92 -0.91 0.00
N ASN A 28 -2.80 -0.22 -0.74
CA ASN A 28 -4.24 -0.41 -0.66
C ASN A 28 -4.76 -1.56 -1.53
N CYS A 29 -3.98 -2.08 -2.48
CA CYS A 29 -4.45 -3.12 -3.39
C CYS A 29 -3.64 -4.42 -3.33
N ASP A 30 -2.31 -4.29 -3.24
CA ASP A 30 -1.39 -5.40 -3.51
C ASP A 30 -0.61 -5.85 -2.27
N ARG A 31 -0.43 -4.97 -1.28
CA ARG A 31 0.28 -5.30 -0.04
C ARG A 31 -0.56 -6.25 0.80
N LYS A 32 0.06 -7.32 1.27
CA LYS A 32 -0.55 -8.20 2.27
C LYS A 32 -0.58 -7.52 3.64
N HIS A 33 -1.74 -7.52 4.28
CA HIS A 33 -1.91 -6.95 5.60
C HIS A 33 -2.12 -8.06 6.63
N SER A 34 -1.43 -7.96 7.77
CA SER A 34 -1.58 -8.92 8.87
C SER A 34 -3.02 -8.92 9.42
N SER A 35 -3.67 -7.75 9.47
CA SER A 35 -5.07 -7.60 9.86
C SER A 35 -6.06 -8.32 8.93
N LEU A 36 -5.69 -8.56 7.67
CA LEU A 36 -6.51 -9.30 6.70
C LEU A 36 -6.16 -10.79 6.63
N GLY A 37 -5.31 -11.27 7.55
CA GLY A 37 -4.80 -12.64 7.56
C GLY A 37 -3.76 -12.89 6.47
N TYR A 38 -2.84 -11.94 6.25
CA TYR A 38 -1.82 -11.99 5.20
C TYR A 38 -2.39 -12.07 3.77
N ARG A 39 -3.57 -11.50 3.56
CA ARG A 39 -4.18 -11.30 2.25
C ARG A 39 -4.05 -9.86 1.80
N THR A 40 -4.11 -9.64 0.49
CA THR A 40 -4.23 -8.29 -0.06
C THR A 40 -5.66 -7.77 0.13
N PRO A 41 -5.89 -6.45 0.14
CA PRO A 41 -7.25 -5.91 0.25
C PRO A 41 -8.16 -6.40 -0.87
N VAL A 42 -7.68 -6.47 -2.11
CA VAL A 42 -8.43 -7.01 -3.25
C VAL A 42 -8.82 -8.47 -3.01
N GLN A 43 -7.91 -9.29 -2.50
CA GLN A 43 -8.21 -10.69 -2.16
C GLN A 43 -9.22 -10.79 -1.01
N PHE A 44 -9.15 -9.88 -0.04
CA PHE A 44 -10.08 -9.86 1.07
C PHE A 44 -11.49 -9.50 0.62
N GLU A 45 -11.66 -8.43 -0.15
CA GLU A 45 -12.95 -7.98 -0.69
C GLU A 45 -13.58 -9.06 -1.59
N ASN A 46 -12.81 -9.63 -2.53
CA ASN A 46 -13.31 -10.68 -3.44
C ASN A 46 -13.71 -11.99 -2.73
N ASN A 47 -13.23 -12.23 -1.50
CA ASN A 47 -13.55 -13.43 -0.72
C ASN A 47 -14.55 -13.15 0.41
N GLN A 48 -15.12 -11.94 0.52
CA GLN A 48 -16.17 -11.69 1.50
C GLN A 48 -17.49 -12.36 1.07
N PRO A 49 -18.08 -13.23 1.91
CA PRO A 49 -19.38 -13.82 1.65
C PRO A 49 -20.45 -12.74 1.80
N GLY A 50 -20.76 -12.03 0.71
CA GLY A 50 -21.74 -10.95 0.72
C GLY A 50 -21.77 -10.06 -0.52
N GLN A 51 -20.75 -10.11 -1.38
CA GLN A 51 -20.77 -9.39 -2.65
C GLN A 51 -21.13 -10.37 -3.79
N LYS A 52 -22.43 -10.42 -4.11
CA LYS A 52 -22.97 -10.88 -5.40
C LYS A 52 -23.66 -9.69 -6.06
#